data_AF-R6DYB4-F1
#
_entry.id   AF-R6DYB4-F1
#
_cell.length_a   1.000
_cell.length_b   1.000
_cell.length_c   1.000
_cell.angle_alpha   90.00
_cell.angle_beta   90.00
_cell.angle_gamma   90.00
#
_symmetry.space_group_name_H-M   'P 1'
#
loop_
_entity.id
_entity.type
_entity.pdbx_description
1 polymer ?
#
loop_
_entity_poly.entity_id
_entity_poly.type
_entity_poly.pdbx_seq_one_letter_code
_entity_poly.pdbx_strand_id
1 'polypeptide(L)'
;MFVYLVNVLNGMAGGRVVGMIFFICVLFAGATSIVNLYEVPVAFLQEKLRFRRVPAVLTIGIIGAVISIMIQPWTSQWMDVVSIYICPLGALLAGIMFFWVLKKETALKAVSEGSKKPIGSWFHPLGKYVYCVCALVALIAGAVLGGIG
;
A
#
# COMPACT_ATOMS: atom_id res chain seq x y z
N MET A 1 5.25 -10.55 14.85
CA MET A 1 6.65 -10.28 14.46
C MET A 1 7.55 -10.02 15.67
N PHE A 2 7.29 -8.99 16.47
CA PHE A 2 8.19 -8.59 17.59
C PHE A 2 8.28 -9.57 18.77
N VAL A 3 7.29 -10.45 18.96
CA VAL A 3 7.32 -11.48 20.02
C VAL A 3 7.91 -12.80 19.50
N TYR A 4 7.37 -13.32 18.41
CA TYR A 4 7.80 -14.60 17.83
C TYR A 4 9.23 -14.57 17.27
N LEU A 5 9.63 -13.49 16.58
CA LEU A 5 10.95 -13.43 15.96
C LEU A 5 12.06 -13.28 17.02
N VAL A 6 11.81 -12.52 18.09
CA VAL A 6 12.76 -12.38 19.20
C VAL A 6 12.95 -13.72 19.92
N ASN A 7 11.89 -14.51 20.07
CA ASN A 7 11.97 -15.85 20.66
C ASN A 7 12.84 -16.80 19.82
N VAL A 8 12.69 -16.76 18.49
CA VAL A 8 13.52 -17.54 17.56
C VAL A 8 14.98 -17.07 17.57
N LEU A 9 15.20 -15.75 17.56
CA LEU A 9 16.54 -15.18 17.61
C LEU A 9 17.26 -15.51 18.93
N ASN A 10 16.56 -15.48 20.07
CA ASN A 10 17.12 -15.88 21.37
C ASN A 10 17.49 -17.37 21.46
N GLY A 11 16.90 -18.23 20.61
CA GLY A 11 17.25 -19.64 20.49
C GLY A 11 18.54 -19.90 19.69
N MET A 12 19.12 -18.89 19.04
CA MET A 12 20.33 -19.02 18.23
C MET A 12 21.57 -18.53 18.98
N ALA A 13 22.69 -19.25 18.86
CA ALA A 13 23.99 -18.75 19.32
C ALA A 13 24.34 -17.45 18.55
N GLY A 14 24.47 -16.32 19.25
CA GLY A 14 24.72 -15.01 18.64
C GLY A 14 23.46 -14.24 18.20
N GLY A 15 22.26 -14.68 18.57
CA GLY A 15 20.98 -14.07 18.19
C GLY A 15 20.83 -12.58 18.47
N ARG A 16 21.55 -12.03 19.46
CA ARG A 16 21.55 -10.60 19.77
C ARG A 16 22.12 -9.75 18.62
N VAL A 17 23.17 -10.21 17.95
CA VAL A 17 23.79 -9.47 16.83
C VAL A 17 22.90 -9.55 15.59
N VAL A 18 22.37 -10.74 15.29
CA VAL A 18 21.45 -10.95 14.16
C VAL A 18 20.16 -10.14 14.35
N GLY A 19 19.60 -10.13 15.56
CA GLY A 19 18.43 -9.34 15.89
C GLY A 19 18.67 -7.84 15.74
N MET A 20 19.84 -7.33 16.16
CA MET A 20 20.20 -5.93 16.01
C MET A 20 20.22 -5.51 14.53
N ILE A 21 20.91 -6.26 13.68
CA ILE A 21 20.98 -5.98 12.23
C ILE A 21 19.59 -6.07 11.60
N PHE A 22 18.80 -7.09 11.96
CA PHE A 22 17.46 -7.28 11.44
C PHE A 22 16.54 -6.09 11.75
N PHE A 23 16.50 -5.61 13.00
CA PHE A 23 15.65 -4.47 13.34
C PHE A 23 16.09 -3.16 12.68
N ILE A 24 17.41 -2.98 12.46
CA ILE A 24 17.92 -1.85 11.68
C ILE A 24 17.40 -1.92 10.24
N CYS A 25 17.49 -3.09 9.59
CA CYS A 25 16.95 -3.27 8.24
C CYS A 25 15.44 -3.02 8.18
N VAL A 26 14.68 -3.52 9.16
CA VAL A 26 13.23 -3.29 9.25
C VAL A 26 12.91 -1.80 9.44
N LEU A 27 13.71 -1.07 10.21
CA LEU A 27 13.56 0.38 10.37
C LEU A 27 13.71 1.10 9.03
N PHE A 28 14.77 0.80 8.28
CA PHE A 28 14.99 1.41 6.96
C PHE A 28 13.92 1.01 5.94
N ALA A 29 13.48 -0.26 5.95
CA ALA A 29 12.39 -0.72 5.11
C ALA A 29 11.07 -0.01 5.44
N GLY A 30 10.77 0.19 6.73
CA GLY A 30 9.59 0.93 7.19
C GLY A 30 9.66 2.41 6.81
N ALA A 31 10.80 3.06 7.05
CA ALA A 31 11.00 4.48 6.73
C ALA A 31 10.81 4.77 5.23
N THR A 32 11.41 3.95 4.36
CA THR A 32 11.27 4.11 2.91
C THR A 32 9.85 3.83 2.43
N SER A 33 9.16 2.85 3.00
CA SER A 33 7.75 2.55 2.69
C SER A 33 6.81 3.71 3.06
N ILE A 34 6.99 4.30 4.25
CA ILE A 34 6.20 5.45 4.72
C ILE A 34 6.41 6.65 3.80
N VAL A 35 7.65 6.97 3.43
CA VAL A 35 7.95 8.11 2.54
C VAL A 35 7.20 7.98 1.22
N ASN A 36 7.24 6.80 0.59
CA ASN A 36 6.52 6.54 -0.66
C ASN A 36 4.99 6.68 -0.50
N LEU A 37 4.42 6.19 0.61
CA LEU A 37 2.99 6.34 0.89
C LEU A 37 2.57 7.80 1.11
N TYR A 38 3.40 8.61 1.77
CA TYR A 38 3.16 10.05 1.98
C TYR A 38 3.32 10.89 0.71
N GLU A 39 4.11 10.43 -0.27
CA GLU A 39 4.31 11.16 -1.52
C GLU A 39 3.01 11.28 -2.33
N VAL A 40 2.14 10.26 -2.31
CA VAL A 40 0.86 10.26 -3.03
C VAL A 40 -0.09 11.40 -2.58
N PRO A 41 -0.44 11.55 -1.28
CA PRO A 41 -1.30 12.64 -0.84
C PRO A 41 -0.59 14.01 -0.93
N VAL A 42 0.74 14.06 -0.79
CA VAL A 42 1.53 15.29 -0.99
C VAL A 42 1.45 15.75 -2.45
N ALA A 43 1.59 14.85 -3.42
CA ALA A 43 1.46 15.16 -4.84
C ALA A 43 0.04 15.62 -5.19
N PHE A 44 -0.98 14.96 -4.63
CA PHE A 44 -2.38 15.39 -4.78
C PHE A 44 -2.59 16.82 -4.26
N LEU A 45 -2.03 17.15 -3.10
CA LEU A 45 -2.11 18.48 -2.51
C LEU A 45 -1.36 19.54 -3.36
N GLN A 46 -0.22 19.17 -3.94
CA GLN A 46 0.52 20.03 -4.85
C GLN A 46 -0.21 20.29 -6.17
N GLU A 47 -0.80 19.26 -6.79
CA GLU A 47 -1.48 19.38 -8.08
C GLU A 47 -2.85 20.07 -7.98
N LYS A 48 -3.66 19.71 -6.98
CA LYS A 48 -5.03 20.23 -6.85
C LYS A 48 -5.10 21.56 -6.13
N LEU A 49 -4.25 21.77 -5.12
CA LEU A 49 -4.27 22.98 -4.28
C LEU A 49 -3.07 23.92 -4.57
N ARG A 50 -2.21 23.59 -5.54
CA ARG A 50 -1.04 24.41 -5.97
C ARG A 50 -0.08 24.78 -4.83
N PHE A 51 0.03 23.94 -3.82
CA PHE A 51 0.98 24.15 -2.72
C PHE A 51 2.44 23.97 -3.18
N ARG A 52 3.36 24.71 -2.57
CA ARG A 52 4.81 24.46 -2.73
C ARG A 52 5.19 23.15 -2.01
N ARG A 53 6.24 22.47 -2.46
CA ARG A 53 6.65 21.14 -1.94
C ARG A 53 6.78 21.08 -0.42
N VAL A 54 7.55 22.01 0.15
CA VAL A 54 7.87 22.03 1.59
C VAL A 54 6.62 22.20 2.47
N PRO A 55 5.73 23.18 2.23
CA PRO A 55 4.52 23.30 3.04
C PRO A 55 3.55 22.13 2.85
N ALA A 56 3.44 21.54 1.65
CA ALA A 56 2.59 20.37 1.44
C ALA A 56 3.03 19.16 2.29
N VAL A 57 4.34 18.88 2.33
CA VAL A 57 4.89 17.80 3.16
C VAL A 57 4.66 18.08 4.64
N LEU A 58 4.91 19.32 5.08
CA LEU A 58 4.77 19.69 6.49
C LEU A 58 3.31 19.59 6.96
N THR A 59 2.37 20.07 6.15
CA THR A 59 0.93 20.01 6.47
C THR A 59 0.46 18.58 6.60
N ILE A 60 0.80 17.70 5.65
CA ILE A 60 0.37 16.29 5.69
C ILE A 60 1.08 15.53 6.82
N GLY A 61 2.35 15.84 7.08
CA GLY A 61 3.10 15.29 8.22
C GLY A 61 2.47 15.64 9.57
N ILE A 62 2.11 16.92 9.78
CA ILE A 62 1.45 17.38 11.01
C ILE A 62 0.07 16.75 11.16
N ILE A 63 -0.74 16.75 10.10
CA ILE A 63 -2.08 16.12 10.12
C ILE A 63 -1.96 14.64 10.46
N GLY A 64 -1.04 13.92 9.83
CA GLY A 64 -0.78 12.52 10.10
C GLY A 64 -0.33 12.26 11.54
N ALA A 65 0.53 13.10 12.09
CA ALA A 65 0.98 12.99 13.49
C ALA A 65 -0.16 13.22 14.49
N VAL A 66 -1.00 14.23 14.26
CA VAL A 66 -2.16 14.52 15.12
C VAL A 66 -3.16 13.38 15.08
N ILE A 67 -3.52 12.89 13.89
CA ILE A 67 -4.46 11.76 13.74
C ILE A 67 -3.87 10.49 14.38
N SER A 68 -2.57 10.24 14.21
CA SER A 68 -1.88 9.10 14.81
C SER A 68 -1.99 9.11 16.34
N ILE A 69 -1.83 10.26 16.98
CA ILE A 69 -1.99 10.40 18.44
C ILE A 69 -3.45 10.13 18.86
N MET A 70 -4.42 10.63 18.11
CA MET A 70 -5.84 10.45 18.43
C MET A 70 -6.33 9.01 18.26
N ILE A 71 -5.75 8.25 17.34
CA ILE A 71 -6.21 6.91 16.99
C ILE A 71 -5.56 5.78 17.80
N GLN A 72 -4.52 6.07 18.60
CA GLN A 72 -3.80 5.09 19.44
C GLN A 72 -4.71 4.06 20.17
N PRO A 73 -5.83 4.45 20.81
CA PRO A 73 -6.66 3.48 21.54
C PRO A 73 -7.47 2.52 20.64
N TRP A 74 -7.72 2.86 19.37
CA TRP A 74 -8.57 2.09 18.45
C TRP A 74 -7.83 1.70 17.15
N THR A 75 -6.50 1.82 17.15
CA THR A 75 -5.66 1.66 15.95
C THR A 75 -5.82 0.27 15.34
N SER A 76 -5.92 -0.78 16.16
CA SER A 76 -6.07 -2.16 15.68
C SER A 76 -7.36 -2.35 14.88
N GLN A 77 -8.50 -1.98 15.47
CA GLN A 77 -9.81 -2.13 14.82
C GLN A 77 -9.90 -1.28 13.56
N TRP A 78 -9.34 -0.08 13.57
CA TRP A 78 -9.30 0.77 12.39
C TRP A 78 -8.42 0.16 11.28
N MET A 79 -7.25 -0.35 11.64
CA MET A 79 -6.33 -0.99 10.69
C MET A 79 -6.96 -2.23 10.04
N ASP A 80 -7.73 -3.00 10.81
CA ASP A 80 -8.50 -4.12 10.30
C ASP A 80 -9.55 -3.64 9.29
N VAL A 81 -10.36 -2.63 9.63
CA VAL A 81 -11.36 -2.08 8.70
C VAL A 81 -10.73 -1.62 7.39
N VAL A 82 -9.60 -0.94 7.46
CA VAL A 82 -8.94 -0.40 6.26
C VAL A 82 -8.27 -1.48 5.43
N SER A 83 -7.61 -2.45 6.06
CA SER A 83 -6.93 -3.52 5.34
C SER A 83 -7.91 -4.55 4.76
N ILE A 84 -9.04 -4.79 5.42
CA ILE A 84 -10.05 -5.78 5.00
C ILE A 84 -11.02 -5.20 3.96
N TYR A 85 -11.46 -3.95 4.17
CA TYR A 85 -12.51 -3.36 3.33
C TYR A 85 -11.95 -2.31 2.39
N ILE A 86 -11.20 -1.31 2.87
CA ILE A 86 -10.82 -0.16 2.07
C ILE A 86 -9.75 -0.53 1.03
N CYS A 87 -8.70 -1.25 1.41
CA CYS A 87 -7.62 -1.62 0.49
C CYS A 87 -8.12 -2.52 -0.67
N PRO A 88 -8.87 -3.62 -0.43
CA PRO A 88 -9.37 -4.47 -1.51
C PRO A 88 -10.43 -3.76 -2.36
N LEU A 89 -11.28 -2.93 -1.75
CA LEU A 89 -12.29 -2.16 -2.48
C LEU A 89 -11.64 -1.08 -3.34
N GLY A 90 -10.63 -0.38 -2.84
CA GLY A 90 -9.83 0.58 -3.61
C GLY A 90 -9.11 -0.08 -4.78
N ALA A 91 -8.50 -1.25 -4.55
CA ALA A 91 -7.88 -2.05 -5.61
C ALA A 91 -8.91 -2.51 -6.66
N LEU A 92 -10.09 -2.96 -6.23
CA LEU A 92 -11.17 -3.40 -7.11
C LEU A 92 -11.71 -2.23 -7.95
N LEU A 93 -11.97 -1.06 -7.35
CA LEU A 93 -12.40 0.13 -8.07
C LEU A 93 -11.34 0.61 -9.07
N ALA A 94 -10.06 0.62 -8.67
CA ALA A 94 -8.95 0.94 -9.57
C ALA A 94 -8.89 -0.06 -10.74
N GLY A 95 -9.06 -1.36 -10.47
CA GLY A 95 -9.12 -2.41 -11.48
C GLY A 95 -10.29 -2.24 -12.46
N ILE A 96 -11.49 -1.96 -11.96
CA ILE A 96 -12.66 -1.70 -12.81
C ILE A 96 -12.46 -0.44 -13.66
N MET A 97 -11.93 0.63 -13.08
CA MET A 97 -11.66 1.87 -13.83
C MET A 97 -10.63 1.64 -14.95
N PHE A 98 -9.55 0.91 -14.68
CA PHE A 98 -8.50 0.65 -15.67
C PHE A 98 -8.90 -0.37 -16.75
N PHE A 99 -9.64 -1.43 -16.40
CA PHE A 99 -9.93 -2.54 -17.33
C PHE A 99 -11.34 -2.53 -17.93
N TRP A 100 -12.30 -1.83 -17.30
CA TRP A 100 -13.69 -1.79 -17.75
C TRP A 100 -14.12 -0.41 -18.26
N VAL A 101 -13.70 0.67 -17.60
CA VAL A 101 -14.08 2.05 -17.98
C VAL A 101 -13.11 2.63 -19.01
N LEU A 102 -11.80 2.36 -18.89
CA LEU A 102 -10.80 2.79 -19.87
C LEU A 102 -10.76 1.82 -21.06
N LYS A 103 -10.93 2.33 -22.29
CA LYS A 103 -10.83 1.52 -23.51
C LYS A 103 -9.44 0.88 -23.59
N LYS A 104 -9.40 -0.41 -23.96
CA LYS A 104 -8.23 -1.24 -24.29
C LYS A 104 -7.04 -0.46 -24.87
N GLU A 105 -7.35 0.37 -25.87
CA GLU A 105 -6.38 1.12 -26.66
C GLU A 105 -5.78 2.30 -25.89
N THR A 106 -6.56 2.98 -25.04
CA THR A 106 -6.10 4.10 -24.22
C THR A 106 -5.30 3.62 -23.02
N ALA A 107 -5.68 2.49 -22.41
CA ALA A 107 -4.91 1.86 -21.33
C ALA A 107 -3.53 1.38 -21.84
N LEU A 108 -3.48 0.72 -23.00
CA LEU A 108 -2.22 0.31 -23.61
C LEU A 108 -1.35 1.50 -24.04
N LYS A 109 -1.96 2.59 -24.53
CA LYS A 109 -1.24 3.84 -24.85
C LYS A 109 -0.66 4.51 -23.61
N ALA A 110 -1.44 4.62 -22.52
CA ALA A 110 -1.00 5.26 -21.28
C ALA A 110 0.12 4.47 -20.57
N VAL A 111 0.04 3.13 -20.54
CA VAL A 111 1.12 2.30 -19.97
C VAL A 111 2.35 2.29 -20.90
N SER A 112 2.15 2.49 -22.21
CA SER A 112 3.25 2.59 -23.19
C SER A 112 3.82 4.01 -23.34
N GLU A 113 3.27 5.01 -22.65
CA GLU A 113 3.68 6.43 -22.73
C GLU A 113 5.05 6.72 -22.10
N GLY A 114 5.75 5.67 -21.64
CA GLY A 114 7.16 5.70 -21.23
C GLY A 114 8.00 4.50 -21.70
N SER A 115 7.45 3.61 -22.56
CA SER A 115 8.14 2.39 -23.02
C SER A 115 8.43 2.41 -24.51
N LYS A 116 9.68 2.08 -24.91
CA LYS A 116 10.10 1.96 -26.32
C LYS A 116 9.49 0.75 -27.06
N LYS A 117 8.77 -0.16 -26.39
CA LYS A 117 8.13 -1.34 -27.00
C LYS A 117 6.67 -1.45 -26.59
N PRO A 118 5.74 -1.75 -27.53
CA PRO A 118 4.33 -1.93 -27.23
C PRO A 118 4.15 -3.12 -26.29
N ILE A 119 3.44 -2.90 -25.20
CA ILE A 119 3.17 -3.93 -24.19
C ILE A 119 2.19 -4.94 -24.78
N GLY A 120 2.57 -6.22 -24.73
CA GLY A 120 1.86 -7.29 -25.41
C GLY A 120 0.41 -7.48 -24.94
N SER A 121 -0.43 -7.97 -25.85
CA SER A 121 -1.85 -8.34 -25.70
C SER A 121 -2.19 -9.18 -24.45
N TRP A 122 -1.19 -9.77 -23.78
CA TRP A 122 -1.31 -10.56 -22.55
C TRP A 122 -1.60 -9.72 -21.29
N PHE A 123 -1.30 -8.42 -21.29
CA PHE A 123 -1.60 -7.53 -20.16
C PHE A 123 -3.11 -7.36 -19.93
N HIS A 124 -3.89 -7.51 -21.00
CA HIS A 124 -5.33 -7.30 -20.97
C HIS A 124 -6.15 -8.44 -20.33
N PRO A 125 -5.88 -9.73 -20.62
CA PRO A 125 -6.53 -10.83 -19.90
C PRO A 125 -6.02 -10.98 -18.46
N LEU A 126 -4.72 -10.75 -18.20
CA LEU A 126 -4.15 -10.77 -16.84
C LEU A 126 -4.77 -9.68 -15.96
N GLY A 127 -4.85 -8.46 -16.47
CA GLY A 127 -5.45 -7.36 -15.73
C GLY A 127 -6.97 -7.44 -15.59
N LYS A 128 -7.69 -7.78 -16.67
CA LYS A 128 -9.17 -7.82 -16.64
C LYS A 128 -9.71 -9.00 -15.84
N TYR A 129 -9.09 -10.17 -15.91
CA TYR A 129 -9.58 -11.37 -15.24
C TYR A 129 -8.78 -11.70 -13.98
N VAL A 130 -7.45 -11.76 -14.02
CA VAL A 130 -6.68 -12.21 -12.85
C VAL A 130 -6.68 -11.16 -11.74
N TYR A 131 -6.42 -9.88 -12.05
CA TYR A 131 -6.41 -8.84 -11.01
C TYR A 131 -7.80 -8.58 -10.42
N CYS A 132 -8.84 -8.46 -11.24
CA CYS A 132 -10.21 -8.27 -10.76
C CYS A 132 -10.74 -9.47 -9.97
N VAL A 133 -10.46 -10.71 -10.40
CA VAL A 133 -10.86 -11.91 -9.64
C VAL A 133 -10.07 -12.02 -8.35
N CYS A 134 -8.76 -11.76 -8.34
CA CYS A 134 -7.96 -11.75 -7.10
C CYS A 134 -8.41 -10.66 -6.11
N ALA A 135 -8.75 -9.46 -6.59
CA ALA A 135 -9.27 -8.39 -5.73
C ALA A 135 -10.64 -8.74 -5.15
N LEU A 136 -11.51 -9.37 -5.95
CA LEU A 136 -12.83 -9.82 -5.51
C LEU A 136 -12.75 -11.01 -4.54
N VAL A 137 -11.83 -11.95 -4.78
CA VAL A 137 -11.50 -13.04 -3.84
C VAL A 137 -10.91 -12.47 -2.56
N ALA A 138 -10.03 -11.47 -2.61
CA ALA A 138 -9.49 -10.82 -1.42
C ALA A 138 -10.56 -10.09 -0.61
N LEU A 139 -11.53 -9.46 -1.28
CA LEU A 139 -12.66 -8.80 -0.63
C LEU A 139 -13.64 -9.80 0.02
N ILE A 140 -13.96 -10.90 -0.68
CA ILE A 140 -14.80 -11.97 -0.12
C ILE A 140 -14.07 -12.70 1.01
N ALA A 141 -12.80 -13.06 0.84
CA ALA A 141 -12.00 -13.69 1.87
C ALA A 141 -11.81 -12.78 3.09
N GLY A 142 -11.59 -11.48 2.88
CA GLY A 142 -11.55 -10.48 3.94
C GLY A 142 -12.87 -10.39 4.72
N ALA A 143 -14.01 -10.40 4.02
CA ALA A 143 -15.33 -10.37 4.63
C ALA A 143 -15.71 -11.67 5.38
N VAL A 144 -15.26 -12.83 4.89
CA VAL A 144 -15.59 -14.15 5.46
C VAL A 144 -14.65 -14.54 6.61
N LEU A 145 -13.35 -14.23 6.52
CA LEU A 145 -12.35 -14.63 7.51
C LEU A 145 -12.24 -13.67 8.71
N GLY A 146 -12.98 -12.56 8.72
CA GLY A 146 -13.11 -11.71 9.92
C GLY A 146 -11.83 -10.97 10.33
N GLY A 147 -10.91 -10.74 9.40
CA GLY A 147 -9.67 -10.00 9.64
C GLY A 147 -8.49 -10.85 10.04
N ILE A 148 -7.32 -10.19 10.09
CA ILE A 148 -6.02 -10.83 10.36
C ILE A 148 -5.96 -11.12 11.87
N GLY A 149 -6.50 -12.27 12.27
CA GLY A 149 -6.14 -12.95 13.51
C GLY A 149 -4.80 -13.65 13.39
#